data_AF-A0A5B7GJ95-F1
#
_entry.id   AF-A0A5B7GJ95-F1
#
_cell.length_a   1.000
_cell.length_b   1.000
_cell.length_c   1.000
_cell.angle_alpha   90.00
_cell.angle_beta   90.00
_cell.angle_gamma   90.00
#
_symmetry.space_group_name_H-M   'P 1'
#
loop_
_entity.id
_entity.type
_entity.pdbx_description
1 polymer ?
#
loop_
_entity_poly.entity_id
_entity_poly.type
_entity_poly.pdbx_seq_one_letter_code
_entity_poly.pdbx_strand_id
1 'polypeptide(L)'
;MMSSKWSTTPTAGELKAKRQRKTLSLEKMLETVQFYEGPECANFIARTLQLSQSLVSIIMKQAASVKKTGETASTLVAKKLMRKREPMHTNGRKA
;
A
#
# COMPACT_ATOMS: atom_id res chain seq x y z
N MET A 1 -31.23 10.63 -55.52
CA MET A 1 -30.78 9.78 -54.39
C MET A 1 -29.27 9.83 -54.30
N MET A 2 -28.69 10.54 -53.33
CA MET A 2 -27.31 10.34 -52.89
C MET A 2 -27.30 10.66 -51.38
N SER A 3 -27.24 9.61 -50.55
CA SER A 3 -27.25 9.69 -49.09
C SER A 3 -25.85 9.98 -48.58
N SER A 4 -25.70 11.07 -47.83
CA SER A 4 -24.44 11.52 -47.23
C SER A 4 -23.97 10.52 -46.17
N LYS A 5 -22.83 9.87 -46.42
CA LYS A 5 -22.15 9.05 -45.41
C LYS A 5 -21.34 9.99 -44.53
N TRP A 6 -21.85 10.29 -43.35
CA TRP A 6 -21.14 11.10 -42.35
C TRP A 6 -19.96 10.27 -41.83
N SER A 7 -18.76 10.81 -42.00
CA SER A 7 -17.58 10.39 -41.25
C SER A 7 -17.82 10.77 -39.79
N THR A 8 -18.12 9.80 -38.93
CA THR A 8 -18.17 10.03 -37.48
C THR A 8 -16.73 10.20 -36.98
N THR A 9 -16.24 11.43 -37.02
CA THR A 9 -15.09 11.86 -36.23
C THR A 9 -15.43 11.58 -34.77
N PRO A 10 -14.62 10.81 -34.01
CA PRO A 10 -14.86 10.70 -32.58
C PRO A 10 -14.72 12.10 -31.98
N THR A 11 -15.85 12.65 -31.53
CA THR A 11 -15.92 13.93 -30.82
C THR A 11 -14.90 13.89 -29.68
N ALA A 12 -13.99 14.88 -29.69
CA ALA A 12 -13.10 15.18 -28.59
C ALA A 12 -13.96 15.53 -27.35
N GLY A 13 -14.32 14.51 -26.58
CA GLY A 13 -15.30 14.65 -25.51
C GLY A 13 -15.74 13.34 -24.88
N GLU A 14 -15.57 12.19 -25.55
CA GLU A 14 -15.80 10.89 -24.89
C GLU A 14 -14.59 10.50 -24.03
N LEU A 15 -14.35 11.28 -22.97
CA LEU A 15 -13.45 10.91 -21.88
C LEU A 15 -14.09 9.71 -21.16
N LYS A 16 -13.78 8.50 -21.63
CA LYS A 16 -14.01 7.26 -20.88
C LYS A 16 -13.55 7.51 -19.45
N ALA A 17 -14.47 7.41 -18.49
CA ALA A 17 -14.21 7.74 -17.09
C ALA A 17 -12.89 7.08 -16.65
N LYS A 18 -11.91 7.90 -16.25
CA LYS A 18 -10.55 7.44 -15.92
C LYS A 18 -10.68 6.45 -14.75
N ARG A 19 -10.37 5.18 -15.00
CA ARG A 19 -10.52 4.12 -13.99
C ARG A 19 -9.71 4.49 -12.75
N GLN A 20 -10.38 4.57 -11.59
CA GLN A 20 -9.70 4.90 -10.34
C GLN A 20 -8.62 3.86 -10.03
N ARG A 21 -7.43 4.34 -9.64
CA ARG A 21 -6.33 3.46 -9.24
C ARG A 21 -6.69 2.83 -7.90
N LYS A 22 -6.58 1.50 -7.82
CA LYS A 22 -6.72 0.77 -6.55
C LYS A 22 -5.46 1.03 -5.71
N THR A 23 -5.66 1.53 -4.49
CA THR A 23 -4.58 1.69 -3.50
C THR A 23 -4.39 0.39 -2.73
N LEU A 24 -3.13 0.02 -2.46
CA LEU A 24 -2.79 -1.11 -1.60
C LEU A 24 -2.66 -0.65 -0.14
N SER A 25 -2.99 -1.51 0.82
CA SER A 25 -2.68 -1.24 2.23
C SER A 25 -1.18 -1.37 2.50
N LEU A 26 -0.70 -0.61 3.50
CA LEU A 26 0.69 -0.69 3.95
C LEU A 26 1.07 -2.09 4.43
N GLU A 27 0.14 -2.78 5.10
CA GLU A 27 0.31 -4.16 5.57
C GLU A 27 0.61 -5.12 4.42
N LYS A 28 -0.16 -5.06 3.32
CA LYS A 28 0.09 -5.91 2.13
C LYS A 28 1.43 -5.61 1.46
N MET A 29 1.86 -4.34 1.48
CA MET A 29 3.18 -3.97 0.96
C MET A 29 4.30 -4.53 1.86
N LEU A 30 4.14 -4.46 3.18
CA LEU A 30 5.10 -5.02 4.14
C LEU A 30 5.16 -6.55 4.07
N GLU A 31 4.02 -7.22 3.97
CA GLU A 31 3.93 -8.68 3.77
C GLU A 31 4.65 -9.11 2.49
N THR A 32 4.43 -8.37 1.39
CA THR A 32 5.14 -8.60 0.12
C THR A 32 6.66 -8.49 0.31
N VAL A 33 7.14 -7.45 1.00
CA VAL A 33 8.58 -7.28 1.30
C VAL A 33 9.11 -8.42 2.18
N GLN A 34 8.34 -8.86 3.17
CA GLN A 34 8.74 -9.96 4.07
C GLN A 34 8.93 -11.28 3.33
N PHE A 35 8.00 -11.64 2.42
CA PHE A 35 8.16 -12.83 1.59
C PHE A 35 9.36 -12.75 0.64
N TYR A 36 9.75 -11.55 0.19
CA TYR A 36 10.88 -11.40 -0.72
C TYR A 36 12.25 -11.45 -0.04
N GLU A 37 12.31 -11.16 1.26
CA GLU A 37 13.53 -11.39 2.05
C GLU A 37 13.79 -12.88 2.32
N GLY A 38 12.76 -13.72 2.16
CA GLY A 38 12.91 -15.17 2.14
C GLY A 38 13.42 -15.72 0.80
N PRO A 39 13.53 -17.05 0.65
CA PRO A 39 13.95 -17.69 -0.61
C PRO A 39 12.88 -17.66 -1.71
N GLU A 40 11.72 -17.05 -1.48
CA GLU A 40 10.59 -17.07 -2.40
C GLU A 40 10.79 -16.20 -3.63
N CYS A 41 10.52 -16.77 -4.81
CA CYS A 41 10.55 -16.03 -6.07
C CYS A 41 9.34 -15.08 -6.19
N ALA A 42 9.52 -13.94 -6.89
CA ALA A 42 8.45 -12.95 -7.13
C ALA A 42 7.16 -13.55 -7.74
N ASN A 43 7.28 -14.60 -8.57
CA ASN A 43 6.13 -15.31 -9.14
C ASN A 43 5.30 -16.04 -8.09
N PHE A 44 5.96 -16.65 -7.11
CA PHE A 44 5.30 -17.33 -6.01
C PHE A 44 4.55 -16.30 -5.16
N ILE A 45 5.22 -15.21 -4.79
CA ILE A 45 4.63 -14.11 -4.01
C ILE A 45 3.41 -13.51 -4.70
N ALA A 46 3.50 -13.25 -6.02
CA ALA A 46 2.39 -12.73 -6.82
C ALA A 46 1.16 -13.66 -6.78
N ARG A 47 1.37 -14.98 -6.85
CA ARG A 47 0.28 -15.97 -6.76
C ARG A 47 -0.30 -16.05 -5.35
N THR A 48 0.55 -16.12 -4.34
CA THR A 48 0.15 -16.23 -2.93
C THR A 48 -0.69 -15.02 -2.49
N LEU A 49 -0.24 -13.81 -2.83
CA LEU A 49 -0.91 -12.57 -2.44
C LEU A 49 -1.95 -12.08 -3.46
N GLN A 50 -2.19 -12.84 -4.54
CA GLN A 50 -3.06 -12.48 -5.65
C GLN A 50 -2.75 -11.09 -6.23
N LEU A 51 -1.46 -10.76 -6.32
CA LEU A 51 -0.96 -9.50 -6.87
C LEU A 51 -0.45 -9.71 -8.29
N SER A 52 -0.44 -8.64 -9.09
CA SER A 52 0.25 -8.69 -10.37
C SER A 52 1.77 -8.69 -10.14
N GLN A 53 2.52 -9.39 -11.00
CA GLN A 53 3.99 -9.39 -10.93
C GLN A 53 4.58 -7.98 -11.02
N SER A 54 3.97 -7.11 -11.83
CA SER A 54 4.37 -5.70 -11.95
C SER A 54 4.25 -4.96 -10.61
N LEU A 55 3.17 -5.19 -9.87
CA LEU A 55 2.98 -4.59 -8.56
C LEU A 55 4.01 -5.11 -7.54
N VAL A 56 4.28 -6.42 -7.54
CA VAL A 56 5.34 -7.00 -6.70
C VAL A 56 6.68 -6.33 -7.00
N SER A 57 7.04 -6.17 -8.29
CA SER A 57 8.27 -5.49 -8.69
C SER A 57 8.35 -4.04 -8.21
N ILE A 58 7.25 -3.28 -8.29
CA ILE A 58 7.18 -1.90 -7.80
C ILE A 58 7.41 -1.86 -6.28
N ILE A 59 6.76 -2.76 -5.54
CA ILE A 59 6.92 -2.84 -4.08
C ILE A 59 8.37 -3.19 -3.72
N MET A 60 9.02 -4.12 -4.43
CA MET A 60 10.43 -4.44 -4.18
C MET A 60 11.36 -3.26 -4.42
N LYS A 61 11.14 -2.51 -5.51
CA LYS A 61 11.91 -1.29 -5.79
C LYS A 61 11.73 -0.24 -4.70
N GLN A 62 10.58 -0.23 -4.03
CA GLN A 62 10.25 0.72 -2.96
C GLN A 62 10.39 0.12 -1.55
N ALA A 63 11.00 -1.07 -1.40
CA ALA A 63 11.00 -1.81 -0.14
C ALA A 63 11.54 -1.00 1.04
N ALA A 64 12.63 -0.25 0.84
CA ALA A 64 13.19 0.62 1.88
C ALA A 64 12.21 1.69 2.36
N SER A 65 11.46 2.32 1.43
CA SER A 65 10.44 3.31 1.76
C SER A 65 9.25 2.68 2.49
N VAL A 66 8.82 1.49 2.06
CA VAL A 66 7.72 0.74 2.68
C VAL A 66 8.08 0.37 4.13
N LYS A 67 9.29 -0.14 4.37
CA LYS A 67 9.79 -0.45 5.72
C LYS A 67 9.82 0.77 6.64
N LYS A 68 10.43 1.87 6.17
CA LYS A 68 10.48 3.13 6.92
C LYS A 68 9.10 3.67 7.28
N THR A 69 8.14 3.52 6.36
CA THR A 69 6.75 3.92 6.61
C THR A 69 6.10 3.03 7.66
N GLY A 70 6.34 1.72 7.62
CA GLY A 70 5.91 0.76 8.64
C GLY A 70 6.46 1.07 10.03
N GLU A 71 7.76 1.35 10.13
CA GLU A 71 8.41 1.74 11.39
C GLU A 71 7.83 3.04 11.97
N THR A 72 7.59 4.02 11.10
CA THR A 72 6.99 5.30 11.49
C THR A 72 5.58 5.10 12.01
N ALA A 73 4.78 4.28 11.33
CA ALA A 73 3.42 3.92 11.75
C ALA A 73 3.43 3.20 13.11
N SER A 74 4.33 2.22 13.28
CA SER A 74 4.52 1.50 14.55
C SER A 74 4.90 2.45 15.69
N THR A 75 5.84 3.36 15.43
CA THR A 75 6.27 4.38 16.41
C THR A 75 5.13 5.31 16.82
N LEU A 76 4.29 5.72 15.86
CA LEU A 76 3.13 6.57 16.14
C LEU A 76 2.10 5.85 17.02
N VAL A 77 1.83 4.57 16.73
CA VAL A 77 0.93 3.73 17.55
C VAL A 77 1.48 3.56 18.96
N ALA A 78 2.78 3.25 19.10
CA ALA A 78 3.44 3.11 20.40
C ALA A 78 3.35 4.41 21.22
N LYS A 79 3.62 5.58 20.61
CA LYS A 79 3.48 6.88 21.26
C LYS A 79 2.04 7.15 21.72
N LYS A 80 1.05 6.80 20.90
CA LYS A 80 -0.38 6.95 21.25
C LYS A 80 -0.75 6.06 22.44
N LEU A 81 -0.20 4.84 22.52
CA LEU A 81 -0.41 3.92 23.64
C LEU A 81 0.26 4.41 24.93
N MET A 82 1.49 4.92 24.86
CA MET A 82 2.22 5.41 26.04
C MET A 82 1.59 6.65 26.67
N ARG A 83 0.99 7.54 25.87
CA ARG A 83 0.24 8.70 26.38
C ARG A 83 -1.01 8.34 27.21
N LYS A 84 -1.41 7.07 27.27
CA LYS A 84 -2.51 6.57 28.10
C LYS A 84 -2.06 5.95 29.43
N ARG A 85 -0.75 5.80 29.67
CA ARG A 85 -0.22 5.35 30.96
C ARG A 85 0.22 6.57 31.76
N GLU A 86 -0.65 7.02 32.66
CA GLU A 86 -0.25 7.89 33.77
C GLU A 86 0.93 7.25 34.50
N PRO A 87 2.00 8.01 34.84
CA PRO A 87 3.03 7.51 35.71
C PRO A 87 2.41 7.30 37.09
N MET A 88 2.23 6.04 37.48
CA MET A 88 1.91 5.67 38.86
C MET A 88 3.02 6.26 39.75
N HIS A 89 2.74 7.38 40.42
CA HIS A 89 3.52 7.82 41.57
C HIS A 89 3.39 6.72 42.64
N THR A 90 4.30 5.76 42.65
CA THR A 90 4.45 4.86 43.80
C THR A 90 5.09 5.66 44.92
N ASN A 91 4.27 6.29 45.75
CA ASN A 91 4.74 6.87 47.00
C ASN A 91 5.33 5.76 47.86
N GLY A 92 6.65 5.78 47.99
CA GLY A 92 7.39 4.94 48.92
C GLY A 92 6.91 5.20 50.34
N ARG A 93 6.23 4.22 50.92
CA ARG A 93 5.94 4.17 52.35
C ARG A 93 7.24 3.77 53.05
N LYS A 94 7.98 4.76 53.56
CA LYS A 94 9.12 4.54 54.46
C LYS A 94 8.61 3.88 55.75
N ALA A 95 9.37 2.89 56.21
CA ALA A 95 9.16 2.09 57.41
C ALA A 95 9.14 2.95 58.69
#